data_AF-A0A7W1XPS9-F1
#
_entry.id   AF-A0A7W1XPS9-F1
#
_cell.length_a   1.000
_cell.length_b   1.000
_cell.length_c   1.000
_cell.angle_alpha   90.00
_cell.angle_beta   90.00
_cell.angle_gamma   90.00
#
_symmetry.space_group_name_H-M   'P 1'
#
loop_
_entity.id
_entity.type
_entity.pdbx_description
1 polymer ?
#
loop_
_entity_poly.entity_id
_entity_poly.type
_entity_poly.pdbx_seq_one_letter_code
_entity_poly.pdbx_strand_id
1 'polypeptide(L)'
;MATLWWGTSLGNEGVLYGDFNRLQQQKQRIGQEMTRRGFTDVRVGPAGISAVKEGCYVSIAHLSYPAPNRWWEVIMVSCDGFNVPLAQRIWTQASNAIRFTW
;
A
#
# COMPACT_ATOMS: atom_id res chain seq x y z
N MET A 1 -0.32 -9.05 -21.39
CA MET A 1 0.63 -7.98 -21.04
C MET A 1 0.31 -7.52 -19.63
N ALA A 2 1.15 -7.85 -18.65
CA ALA A 2 1.00 -7.36 -17.29
C ALA A 2 1.52 -5.92 -17.23
N THR A 3 0.63 -4.95 -17.37
CA THR A 3 0.98 -3.54 -17.23
C THR A 3 1.01 -3.20 -15.75
N LEU A 4 2.21 -3.15 -15.17
CA LEU A 4 2.42 -2.64 -13.82
C LEU A 4 2.26 -1.12 -13.84
N TRP A 5 1.08 -0.64 -13.45
CA TRP A 5 0.83 0.78 -13.25
C TRP A 5 1.21 1.15 -11.82
N TRP A 6 2.39 1.75 -11.65
CA TRP A 6 2.81 2.38 -10.41
C TRP A 6 2.16 3.78 -10.38
N GLY A 7 0.96 3.87 -9.81
CA GLY A 7 0.28 5.15 -9.63
C GLY A 7 0.63 5.74 -8.28
N THR A 8 1.61 6.66 -8.21
CA THR A 8 1.89 7.45 -7.00
C THR A 8 1.02 8.70 -7.00
N SER A 9 -0.20 8.66 -6.44
CA SER A 9 -0.90 9.88 -6.00
C SER A 9 -2.30 9.56 -5.48
N LEU A 10 -2.44 9.34 -4.17
CA LEU A 10 -3.64 9.78 -3.44
C LEU A 10 -3.26 10.27 -2.03
N GLY A 11 -3.03 11.58 -1.88
CA GLY A 11 -3.20 12.28 -0.60
C GLY A 11 -1.93 12.69 0.17
N ASN A 12 -0.79 12.82 -0.48
CA ASN A 12 0.50 13.11 0.17
C ASN A 12 0.79 14.62 0.38
N GLU A 13 -0.19 15.50 0.16
CA GLU A 13 0.01 16.93 0.38
C GLU A 13 -0.01 17.22 1.90
N GLY A 14 1.20 17.31 2.47
CA GLY A 14 1.42 17.79 3.84
C GLY A 14 1.55 16.71 4.93
N VAL A 15 1.87 15.47 4.59
CA VAL A 15 2.32 14.45 5.57
C VAL A 15 3.84 14.38 5.53
N LEU A 16 4.49 14.77 6.63
CA LEU A 16 5.95 14.82 6.74
C LEU A 16 6.51 13.52 7.34
N TYR A 17 7.82 13.32 7.21
CA TYR A 17 8.53 12.29 7.97
C TYR A 17 8.29 12.53 9.48
N GLY A 18 7.86 11.48 10.19
CA GLY A 18 7.52 11.55 11.61
C GLY A 18 6.03 11.73 11.94
N ASP A 19 5.16 12.03 10.96
CA ASP A 19 3.70 12.11 11.14
C ASP A 19 3.02 10.72 11.23
N PHE A 20 3.57 9.84 12.08
CA PHE A 20 3.17 8.44 12.17
C PHE A 20 1.68 8.27 12.51
N ASN A 21 1.14 9.09 13.41
CA ASN A 21 -0.26 9.03 13.80
C ASN A 21 -1.19 9.35 12.63
N ARG A 22 -0.87 10.37 11.84
CA ARG A 22 -1.64 10.78 10.67
C ARG A 22 -1.57 9.72 9.57
N LEU A 23 -0.40 9.12 9.37
CA LEU A 23 -0.19 8.02 8.45
C LEU A 23 -1.03 6.79 8.82
N GLN A 24 -1.05 6.41 10.09
CA GLN A 24 -1.87 5.28 10.56
C GLN A 24 -3.37 5.55 10.38
N GLN A 25 -3.83 6.76 10.71
CA GLN A 25 -5.23 7.15 10.49
C GLN A 25 -5.62 7.11 9.00
N GLN A 26 -4.74 7.59 8.12
CA GLN A 26 -4.96 7.55 6.68
C GLN A 26 -5.05 6.10 6.17
N LYS A 27 -4.14 5.22 6.60
CA LYS A 27 -4.19 3.79 6.24
C LYS A 27 -5.49 3.13 6.67
N GLN A 28 -5.95 3.41 7.90
CA GLN A 28 -7.22 2.89 8.40
C GLN A 28 -8.41 3.39 7.57
N ARG A 29 -8.44 4.68 7.20
CA ARG A 29 -9.48 5.25 6.34
C ARG A 29 -9.49 4.61 4.94
N ILE A 30 -8.31 4.42 4.34
CA ILE A 30 -8.19 3.76 3.03
C ILE A 30 -8.70 2.31 3.13
N GLY A 31 -8.32 1.57 4.18
CA GLY A 31 -8.83 0.22 4.43
C GLY A 31 -10.36 0.18 4.55
N GLN A 32 -10.95 1.11 5.31
CA GLN A 32 -12.40 1.22 5.46
C GLN A 32 -13.09 1.53 4.11
N GLU A 33 -12.55 2.45 3.32
CA GLU A 33 -13.09 2.79 2.00
C GLU A 33 -12.93 1.64 0.99
N MET A 34 -11.84 0.87 1.05
CA MET A 34 -11.68 -0.36 0.26
C MET A 34 -12.77 -1.37 0.59
N THR A 35 -13.00 -1.65 1.87
CA THR A 35 -14.09 -2.53 2.31
C THR A 35 -15.44 -2.01 1.83
N ARG A 36 -15.72 -0.71 1.98
CA ARG A 36 -16.97 -0.07 1.52
C ARG A 36 -17.19 -0.21 0.01
N ARG A 37 -16.10 -0.23 -0.77
CA ARG A 37 -16.12 -0.36 -2.24
C ARG A 37 -16.10 -1.82 -2.73
N GLY A 38 -16.29 -2.78 -1.82
CA GLY A 38 -16.43 -4.20 -2.13
C GLY A 38 -15.11 -4.93 -2.36
N PHE A 39 -13.98 -4.40 -1.85
CA PHE A 39 -12.75 -5.16 -1.77
C PHE A 39 -12.85 -6.21 -0.66
N THR A 40 -12.28 -7.39 -0.89
CA THR A 40 -12.19 -8.50 0.06
C THR A 40 -10.76 -8.65 0.56
N ASP A 41 -10.55 -9.43 1.64
CA ASP A 41 -9.23 -9.65 2.25
C ASP A 41 -8.44 -8.36 2.55
N VAL A 42 -9.16 -7.30 2.95
CA VAL A 42 -8.54 -6.02 3.29
C VAL A 42 -7.74 -6.16 4.58
N ARG A 43 -6.42 -5.97 4.49
CA ARG A 43 -5.48 -6.04 5.61
C ARG A 43 -4.73 -4.73 5.72
N VAL A 44 -4.91 -4.05 6.84
CA VAL A 44 -4.14 -2.84 7.19
C VAL A 44 -3.04 -3.26 8.16
N GLY A 45 -1.79 -3.11 7.74
CA GLY A 45 -0.60 -3.45 8.53
C GLY A 45 0.33 -2.25 8.75
N PRO A 46 1.45 -2.47 9.46
CA PRO A 46 2.48 -1.45 9.67
C PRO A 46 3.04 -0.92 8.35
N ALA A 47 3.36 -1.81 7.41
CA ALA A 47 3.96 -1.48 6.12
C ALA A 47 3.00 -0.91 5.06
N GLY A 48 1.70 -1.05 5.27
CA GLY A 48 0.72 -0.57 4.31
C GLY A 48 -0.56 -1.38 4.32
N ILE A 49 -1.20 -1.48 3.16
CA ILE A 49 -2.53 -2.06 2.99
C ILE A 49 -2.46 -3.12 1.90
N SER A 50 -3.17 -4.22 2.03
CA SER A 50 -3.43 -5.14 0.93
C SER A 50 -4.90 -5.51 0.87
N ALA A 51 -5.39 -5.83 -0.33
CA ALA A 51 -6.78 -6.17 -0.59
C ALA A 51 -6.91 -6.96 -1.90
N VAL A 52 -8.06 -7.57 -2.11
CA VAL A 52 -8.43 -8.28 -3.33
C VAL A 52 -9.73 -7.72 -3.87
N LYS A 53 -9.87 -7.61 -5.20
CA LYS A 53 -11.14 -7.29 -5.85
C LYS A 53 -11.20 -7.94 -7.22
N GLU A 54 -12.27 -8.70 -7.49
CA GLU A 54 -12.51 -9.29 -8.82
C GLU A 54 -11.32 -10.12 -9.36
N GLY A 55 -10.62 -10.85 -8.47
CA GLY A 55 -9.43 -11.61 -8.81
C GLY A 55 -8.13 -10.80 -8.90
N CYS A 56 -8.20 -9.47 -8.78
CA CYS A 56 -7.03 -8.61 -8.67
C CYS A 56 -6.53 -8.51 -7.25
N TYR A 57 -5.22 -8.61 -7.08
CA TYR A 57 -4.52 -8.24 -5.86
C TYR A 57 -4.08 -6.78 -5.92
N VAL A 58 -4.36 -6.03 -4.86
CA VAL A 58 -3.96 -4.64 -4.67
C VAL A 58 -3.16 -4.54 -3.39
N SER A 59 -2.02 -3.86 -3.44
CA SER A 59 -1.24 -3.52 -2.26
C SER A 59 -0.71 -2.11 -2.32
N ILE A 60 -0.74 -1.41 -1.19
CA ILE A 60 -0.36 -0.02 -1.03
C ILE A 60 0.70 0.07 0.07
N ALA A 61 1.96 0.25 -0.30
CA ALA A 61 3.07 0.47 0.63
C ALA A 61 3.14 1.95 1.00
N HIS A 62 3.33 2.23 2.29
CA HIS A 62 3.55 3.57 2.79
C HIS A 62 4.99 3.69 3.30
N LEU A 63 5.80 4.55 2.68
CA LEU A 63 7.22 4.71 2.98
C LEU A 63 7.52 6.15 3.42
N SER A 64 8.11 6.36 4.58
CA SER A 64 8.59 7.68 5.00
C SER A 64 10.10 7.73 4.91
N TYR A 65 10.67 8.76 4.26
CA TYR A 65 12.12 8.91 4.14
C TYR A 65 12.58 10.28 4.67
N PRO A 66 13.63 10.33 5.52
CA PRO A 66 14.01 11.55 6.24
C PRO A 66 14.54 12.66 5.33
N ALA A 67 15.10 12.34 4.16
CA ALA A 67 15.59 13.31 3.18
C ALA A 67 15.08 12.95 1.78
N PRO A 68 13.96 13.54 1.29
CA PRO A 68 13.63 14.95 1.45
C PRO A 68 12.50 15.26 2.45
N ASN A 69 12.40 14.55 3.58
CA ASN A 69 11.31 14.70 4.57
C ASN A 69 9.93 14.51 3.92
N ARG A 70 9.76 13.37 3.23
CA ARG A 70 8.53 13.06 2.50
C ARG A 70 8.08 11.63 2.77
N TRP A 71 6.77 11.47 2.77
CA TRP A 71 6.14 10.18 2.60
C TRP A 71 6.08 9.81 1.10
N TRP A 72 5.97 8.53 0.79
CA TRP A 72 5.83 7.96 -0.56
C TRP A 72 4.84 6.81 -0.48
N GLU A 73 3.99 6.72 -1.50
CA GLU A 73 3.04 5.63 -1.64
C GLU A 73 3.42 4.76 -2.83
N VAL A 74 3.58 3.47 -2.63
CA VAL A 74 3.82 2.52 -3.72
C VAL A 74 2.60 1.65 -3.87
N ILE A 75 1.86 1.84 -4.97
CA ILE A 75 0.70 1.03 -5.31
C ILE A 75 1.12 -0.04 -6.31
N MET A 76 0.86 -1.30 -5.96
CA MET A 76 1.02 -2.44 -6.84
C MET A 76 -0.34 -3.10 -7.05
N VAL A 77 -0.70 -3.32 -8.31
CA VAL A 77 -1.93 -4.00 -8.71
C VAL A 77 -1.56 -5.12 -9.68
N SER A 78 -2.06 -6.33 -9.40
CA SER A 78 -1.93 -7.48 -10.29
C SER A 78 -3.29 -8.13 -10.47
N CYS A 79 -3.80 -8.12 -11.70
CA CYS A 79 -5.08 -8.73 -12.08
C CYS A 79 -4.92 -10.01 -12.91
N ASP A 80 -3.69 -10.33 -13.27
CA ASP A 80 -3.38 -11.55 -14.00
C ASP A 80 -3.27 -12.68 -12.98
N GLY A 81 -4.22 -13.63 -13.01
CA GLY A 81 -4.30 -14.74 -12.08
C GLY A 81 -2.99 -15.53 -11.96
N PHE A 82 -2.15 -15.56 -12.99
CA PHE A 82 -0.81 -16.18 -12.93
C PHE A 82 0.19 -15.39 -12.10
N ASN A 83 0.08 -14.06 -12.11
CA ASN A 83 1.01 -13.13 -11.45
C ASN A 83 0.51 -12.64 -10.09
N VAL A 84 -0.75 -12.91 -9.71
CA VAL A 84 -1.27 -12.59 -8.38
C VAL A 84 -0.44 -13.23 -7.25
N PRO A 85 -0.11 -14.54 -7.29
CA PRO A 85 0.72 -15.14 -6.25
C PRO A 85 2.13 -14.53 -6.18
N LEU A 86 2.71 -14.15 -7.32
CA LEU A 86 3.99 -13.47 -7.37
C LEU A 86 3.92 -12.08 -6.73
N ALA A 87 2.88 -11.30 -7.05
CA ALA A 87 2.65 -9.98 -6.46
C ALA A 87 2.48 -10.08 -4.92
N GLN A 88 1.72 -11.06 -4.43
CA GLN A 88 1.58 -11.30 -2.99
C GLN A 88 2.91 -11.66 -2.31
N ARG A 89 3.77 -12.45 -2.96
CA ARG A 89 5.12 -12.78 -2.46
C ARG A 89 6.03 -11.57 -2.43
N ILE A 90 6.08 -10.79 -3.52
CA ILE A 90 6.86 -9.55 -3.59
C ILE A 90 6.40 -8.58 -2.51
N TRP A 91 5.08 -8.40 -2.33
CA TRP A 91 4.53 -7.59 -1.26
C TRP A 91 5.00 -8.05 0.11
N THR A 92 4.90 -9.35 0.40
CA THR A 92 5.30 -9.90 1.70
C THR A 92 6.80 -9.69 1.96
N GLN A 93 7.64 -9.88 0.94
CA GLN A 93 9.08 -9.62 1.04
C GLN A 93 9.36 -8.13 1.25
N ALA A 94 8.73 -7.26 0.47
CA ALA A 94 8.87 -5.81 0.59
C ALA A 94 8.40 -5.33 1.97
N SER A 95 7.24 -5.76 2.46
CA SER A 95 6.71 -5.36 3.76
C SER A 95 7.62 -5.76 4.93
N ASN A 96 8.32 -6.89 4.81
CA ASN A 96 9.28 -7.34 5.81
C ASN A 96 10.62 -6.59 5.71
N ALA A 97 11.01 -6.16 4.51
CA ALA A 97 12.23 -5.40 4.26
C ALA A 97 12.08 -3.91 4.60
N ILE A 98 10.86 -3.36 4.50
CA ILE A 98 10.54 -2.00 4.92
C ILE A 98 10.63 -1.94 6.45
N ARG A 99 11.83 -1.60 6.93
CA ARG A 99 12.08 -1.28 8.33
C ARG A 99 11.59 0.14 8.56
N PHE A 100 10.47 0.30 9.24
CA PHE A 100 10.14 1.57 9.90
C PHE A 100 11.11 1.70 11.06
N THR A 101 12.16 2.48 10.87
CA THR A 101 12.92 3.02 12.00
C THR A 101 12.06 4.12 12.61
N TRP A 102 11.43 3.79 13.74
CA TRP A 102 10.68 4.74 14.57
C TRP A 102 11.63 5.76 15.20
#